data_AF-A0A499W850-F1
#
_entry.id   AF-A0A499W850-F1
#
_cell.length_a   1.000
_cell.length_b   1.000
_cell.length_c   1.000
_cell.angle_alpha   90.00
_cell.angle_beta   90.00
_cell.angle_gamma   90.00
#
_symmetry.space_group_name_H-M   'P 1'
#
loop_
_entity.id
_entity.type
_entity.pdbx_description
1 polymer ?
#
loop_
_entity_poly.entity_id
_entity_poly.type
_entity_poly.pdbx_seq_one_letter_code
_entity_poly.pdbx_strand_id
1 'polypeptide(L)'
;MADRLGIVPSGTLGGLAAAFEGRYADARDLLQAAAGRCGPGGDPTLLIHSGIAALLLGDHTGAATATARAAASARTRGETVTVPQAMEFRAYAEFWTGRPRAAEAGALESLRQAYTTGQDNGACHLQAALAMFAALTGDAEVCRDRAEAARSYALPRGLGLPAALALFALAFLDLSTGRFAAAAARLRALAAFGPGHGHRAIRHLATPHYVEAAVRTGDTRVARAAHADYDHWARTIRNPDELALSARCRALLAGGPEAVDHYRTALDLHACGTRDFERARTELLFGGALRRLRRRAEARDRLHSALAAFEHFGAPQCAAQARAELRVLGGLGGLGEPSAPARGADDLAARLTAQQLMVARMAAEGATNREIAARLLLSPRTIDHHLRGVFARLGIRSRIELVRLLGETDV
;
A
#
# COMPACT_ATOMS: atom_id res chain seq x y z
N MET A 1 -25.04 15.66 -21.85
CA MET A 1 -25.46 14.90 -23.05
C MET A 1 -26.40 13.75 -22.69
N ALA A 2 -26.10 12.95 -21.64
CA ALA A 2 -27.01 11.92 -21.12
C ALA A 2 -28.37 12.45 -20.63
N ASP A 3 -28.40 13.56 -19.88
CA ASP A 3 -29.66 14.19 -19.43
C ASP A 3 -30.53 14.70 -20.59
N ARG A 4 -29.91 15.19 -21.67
CA ARG A 4 -30.62 15.59 -22.90
C ARG A 4 -31.20 14.40 -23.67
N LEU A 5 -30.73 13.18 -23.38
CA LEU A 5 -31.15 11.94 -24.03
C LEU A 5 -32.06 11.09 -23.12
N GLY A 6 -32.40 11.55 -21.91
CA GLY A 6 -33.22 10.79 -20.95
C GLY A 6 -32.54 9.51 -20.44
N ILE A 7 -31.23 9.36 -20.63
CA ILE A 7 -30.46 8.21 -20.18
C ILE A 7 -29.99 8.50 -18.77
N VAL A 8 -30.57 7.84 -17.76
CA VAL A 8 -30.05 7.86 -16.38
C VAL A 8 -28.73 7.06 -16.40
N PRO A 9 -27.56 7.70 -16.24
CA PRO A 9 -26.30 6.98 -16.23
C PRO A 9 -26.31 5.96 -15.08
N SER A 10 -25.62 4.82 -15.24
CA SER A 10 -25.38 3.93 -14.10
C SER A 10 -24.81 4.73 -12.93
N GLY A 11 -25.14 4.34 -11.69
CA GLY A 11 -24.69 5.10 -10.50
C GLY A 11 -23.18 5.36 -10.48
N THR A 12 -22.39 4.46 -11.07
CA THR A 12 -20.95 4.61 -11.27
C THR A 12 -20.59 5.77 -12.21
N LEU A 13 -21.26 5.91 -13.36
CA LEU A 13 -21.01 7.01 -14.31
C LEU A 13 -21.44 8.38 -13.76
N GLY A 14 -22.61 8.43 -13.10
CA GLY A 14 -23.05 9.64 -12.40
C GLY A 14 -22.09 10.04 -11.28
N GLY A 15 -21.62 9.05 -10.52
CA GLY A 15 -20.62 9.24 -9.47
C GLY A 15 -19.26 9.72 -10.00
N LEU A 16 -18.80 9.16 -11.13
CA LEU A 16 -17.60 9.61 -11.84
C LEU A 16 -17.72 11.06 -12.29
N ALA A 17 -18.84 11.43 -12.93
CA ALA A 17 -19.07 12.80 -13.39
C ALA A 17 -19.09 13.80 -12.23
N ALA A 18 -19.86 13.50 -11.17
CA ALA A 18 -19.90 14.31 -9.96
C ALA A 18 -18.51 14.43 -9.31
N ALA A 19 -17.74 13.33 -9.29
CA ALA A 19 -16.37 13.36 -8.84
C ALA A 19 -15.58 14.35 -9.71
N PHE A 20 -15.56 14.21 -11.04
CA PHE A 20 -14.80 15.11 -11.94
C PHE A 20 -15.09 16.59 -11.73
N GLU A 21 -16.33 16.95 -11.41
CA GLU A 21 -16.77 18.33 -11.11
C GLU A 21 -16.41 18.81 -9.68
N GLY A 22 -15.86 17.95 -8.83
CA GLY A 22 -15.54 18.28 -7.44
C GLY A 22 -16.71 18.14 -6.46
N ARG A 23 -17.86 17.63 -6.91
CA ARG A 23 -19.03 17.35 -6.06
C ARG A 23 -18.87 16.02 -5.32
N TYR A 24 -17.93 16.00 -4.37
CA TYR A 24 -17.52 14.77 -3.70
C TYR A 24 -18.62 14.09 -2.86
N ALA A 25 -19.56 14.86 -2.29
CA ALA A 25 -20.67 14.30 -1.53
C ALA A 25 -21.64 13.54 -2.44
N ASP A 26 -22.08 14.19 -3.54
CA ASP A 26 -22.93 13.56 -4.55
C ASP A 26 -22.25 12.34 -5.18
N ALA A 27 -20.95 12.48 -5.49
CA ALA A 27 -20.15 11.38 -6.00
C ALA A 27 -20.14 10.21 -5.03
N ARG A 28 -19.90 10.45 -3.73
CA ARG A 28 -19.89 9.41 -2.71
C ARG A 28 -21.23 8.66 -2.69
N ASP A 29 -22.35 9.38 -2.63
CA ASP A 29 -23.66 8.77 -2.45
C ASP A 29 -24.04 7.91 -3.67
N LEU A 30 -23.76 8.41 -4.88
CA LEU A 30 -23.95 7.68 -6.14
C LEU A 30 -23.05 6.43 -6.24
N LEU A 31 -21.78 6.55 -5.85
CA LEU A 31 -20.82 5.46 -5.89
C LEU A 31 -21.12 4.40 -4.81
N GLN A 32 -21.58 4.80 -3.62
CA GLN A 32 -21.99 3.87 -2.57
C GLN A 32 -23.21 3.05 -3.01
N ALA A 33 -24.20 3.69 -3.62
CA ALA A 33 -25.35 3.00 -4.20
C ALA A 33 -24.94 2.03 -5.33
N ALA A 34 -23.90 2.37 -6.11
CA ALA A 34 -23.36 1.49 -7.14
C ALA A 34 -22.58 0.29 -6.54
N ALA A 35 -21.71 0.55 -5.55
CA ALA A 35 -20.91 -0.46 -4.88
C ALA A 35 -21.75 -1.46 -4.07
N GLY A 36 -22.92 -1.04 -3.55
CA GLY A 36 -23.84 -1.91 -2.81
C GLY A 36 -24.47 -3.04 -3.63
N ARG A 37 -24.35 -3.03 -4.97
CA ARG A 37 -24.94 -4.04 -5.87
C ARG A 37 -24.07 -5.30 -6.00
N CYS A 38 -23.67 -5.89 -4.88
CA CYS A 38 -22.75 -7.03 -4.81
C CYS A 38 -23.42 -8.40 -4.55
N GLY A 39 -24.66 -8.63 -4.96
CA GLY A 39 -25.32 -9.94 -4.77
C GLY A 39 -24.66 -11.09 -5.57
N PRO A 40 -24.68 -12.34 -5.07
CA PRO A 40 -24.20 -13.51 -5.83
C PRO A 40 -25.05 -13.76 -7.08
N GLY A 41 -24.42 -14.19 -8.19
CA GLY A 41 -25.11 -14.43 -9.46
C GLY A 41 -25.55 -13.17 -10.22
N GLY A 42 -25.11 -11.98 -9.77
CA GLY A 42 -25.41 -10.72 -10.43
C GLY A 42 -24.82 -10.62 -11.85
N ASP A 43 -25.38 -9.72 -12.65
CA ASP A 43 -24.87 -9.39 -13.97
C ASP A 43 -23.37 -8.99 -13.92
N PRO A 44 -22.48 -9.63 -14.71
CA PRO A 44 -21.05 -9.38 -14.66
C PRO A 44 -20.68 -7.91 -14.88
N THR A 45 -21.39 -7.23 -15.78
CA THR A 45 -21.15 -5.81 -16.09
C THR A 45 -21.50 -4.91 -14.91
N LEU A 46 -22.62 -5.17 -14.22
CA LEU A 46 -22.97 -4.44 -13.00
C LEU A 46 -21.97 -4.69 -11.86
N LEU A 47 -21.45 -5.91 -11.73
CA LEU A 47 -20.43 -6.24 -10.74
C LEU A 47 -19.09 -5.55 -11.02
N ILE A 48 -18.69 -5.42 -12.29
CA ILE A 48 -17.52 -4.62 -12.70
C ILE A 48 -17.72 -3.15 -12.31
N HIS A 49 -18.88 -2.57 -12.64
CA HIS A 49 -19.20 -1.18 -12.28
C HIS A 49 -19.24 -0.95 -10.77
N SER A 50 -19.68 -1.94 -10.00
CA SER A 50 -19.58 -1.94 -8.54
C SER A 50 -18.13 -1.91 -8.07
N GLY A 51 -17.26 -2.74 -8.68
CA GLY A 51 -15.83 -2.74 -8.39
C GLY A 51 -15.15 -1.41 -8.70
N ILE A 52 -15.46 -0.79 -9.85
CA ILE A 52 -14.99 0.55 -10.21
C ILE A 52 -15.44 1.58 -9.18
N ALA A 53 -16.71 1.53 -8.76
CA ALA A 53 -17.23 2.46 -7.77
C ALA A 53 -16.51 2.31 -6.42
N ALA A 54 -16.24 1.08 -5.99
CA ALA A 54 -15.50 0.81 -4.77
C ALA A 54 -14.05 1.33 -4.85
N LEU A 55 -13.36 1.16 -5.99
CA LEU A 55 -12.03 1.75 -6.22
C LEU A 55 -12.03 3.28 -6.05
N LEU A 56 -13.06 3.95 -6.57
CA LEU A 56 -13.21 5.42 -6.49
C LEU A 56 -13.54 5.91 -5.06
N LEU A 57 -14.07 5.04 -4.21
CA LEU A 57 -14.31 5.28 -2.78
C LEU A 57 -13.11 4.87 -1.91
N GLY A 58 -12.03 4.36 -2.52
CA GLY A 58 -10.89 3.78 -1.81
C GLY A 58 -11.17 2.43 -1.13
N ASP A 59 -12.33 1.83 -1.37
CA ASP A 59 -12.69 0.50 -0.88
C ASP A 59 -12.12 -0.59 -1.81
N HIS A 60 -10.83 -0.85 -1.67
CA HIS A 60 -10.13 -1.83 -2.49
C HIS A 60 -10.52 -3.27 -2.16
N THR A 61 -10.93 -3.56 -0.93
CA THR A 61 -11.43 -4.89 -0.54
C THR A 61 -12.77 -5.17 -1.21
N GLY A 62 -13.69 -4.21 -1.19
CA GLY A 62 -14.94 -4.26 -1.92
C GLY A 62 -14.71 -4.38 -3.42
N ALA A 63 -13.76 -3.62 -3.98
CA ALA A 63 -13.39 -3.72 -5.39
C ALA A 63 -12.89 -5.11 -5.78
N ALA A 64 -11.98 -5.70 -4.99
CA ALA A 64 -11.47 -7.05 -5.23
C ALA A 64 -12.58 -8.11 -5.14
N THR A 65 -13.51 -7.94 -4.20
CA THR A 65 -14.65 -8.84 -4.01
C THR A 65 -15.62 -8.76 -5.19
N ALA A 66 -16.00 -7.55 -5.60
CA ALA A 66 -16.93 -7.32 -6.70
C ALA A 66 -16.37 -7.83 -8.04
N THR A 67 -15.09 -7.56 -8.32
CA THR A 67 -14.43 -7.99 -9.56
C THR A 67 -14.18 -9.50 -9.59
N ALA A 68 -13.86 -10.14 -8.46
CA ALA A 68 -13.81 -11.59 -8.37
C ALA A 68 -15.18 -12.24 -8.64
N ARG A 69 -16.27 -11.66 -8.10
CA ARG A 69 -17.64 -12.11 -8.38
C ARG A 69 -18.02 -11.90 -9.85
N ALA A 70 -17.63 -10.77 -10.45
CA ALA A 70 -17.86 -10.52 -11.86
C ALA A 70 -17.21 -11.59 -12.74
N ALA A 71 -15.94 -11.91 -12.49
CA ALA A 71 -15.24 -12.95 -13.22
C ALA A 71 -15.89 -14.34 -13.04
N ALA A 72 -16.33 -14.67 -11.83
CA ALA A 72 -17.04 -15.92 -11.57
C ALA A 72 -18.39 -15.99 -12.30
N SER A 73 -19.20 -14.92 -12.23
CA SER A 73 -20.48 -14.81 -12.91
C SER A 73 -20.33 -14.91 -14.44
N ALA A 74 -19.35 -14.20 -15.01
CA ALA A 74 -19.05 -14.26 -16.44
C ALA A 74 -18.69 -15.68 -16.91
N ARG A 75 -17.87 -16.41 -16.12
CA ARG A 75 -17.55 -17.82 -16.42
C ARG A 75 -18.78 -18.72 -16.40
N THR A 76 -19.64 -18.60 -15.39
CA THR A 76 -20.88 -19.39 -15.29
C THR A 76 -21.82 -19.12 -16.46
N ARG A 77 -21.84 -17.89 -16.98
CA ARG A 77 -22.69 -17.45 -18.09
C ARG A 77 -22.08 -17.70 -19.48
N GLY A 78 -20.85 -18.22 -19.55
CA GLY A 78 -20.14 -18.41 -20.83
C GLY A 78 -19.66 -17.11 -21.48
N GLU A 79 -19.66 -16.00 -20.76
CA GLU A 79 -19.24 -14.68 -21.24
C GLU A 79 -17.70 -14.53 -21.16
N THR A 80 -16.99 -15.22 -22.06
CA THR A 80 -15.52 -15.31 -22.04
C THR A 80 -14.80 -13.96 -22.20
N VAL A 81 -15.44 -13.00 -22.86
CA VAL A 81 -14.90 -11.64 -23.10
C VAL A 81 -14.94 -10.79 -21.83
N THR A 82 -15.93 -10.97 -20.96
CA THR A 82 -16.11 -10.16 -19.74
C THR A 82 -15.15 -10.56 -18.61
N VAL A 83 -14.54 -11.75 -18.69
CA VAL A 83 -13.59 -12.24 -17.68
C VAL A 83 -12.31 -11.39 -17.63
N PRO A 84 -11.57 -11.15 -18.74
CA PRO A 84 -10.43 -10.23 -18.73
C PRO A 84 -10.76 -8.84 -18.18
N GLN A 85 -11.91 -8.27 -18.57
CA GLN A 85 -12.34 -6.96 -18.08
C GLN A 85 -12.52 -6.92 -16.56
N ALA A 86 -13.13 -7.95 -15.97
CA ALA A 86 -13.23 -8.06 -14.52
C ALA A 86 -11.85 -8.16 -13.86
N MET A 87 -10.92 -8.90 -14.47
CA MET A 87 -9.58 -9.11 -13.96
C MET A 87 -8.69 -7.85 -14.03
N GLU A 88 -8.92 -6.93 -14.99
CA GLU A 88 -8.25 -5.63 -15.06
C GLU A 88 -8.43 -4.83 -13.77
N PHE A 89 -9.68 -4.60 -13.36
CA PHE A 89 -10.00 -3.82 -12.17
C PHE A 89 -9.65 -4.57 -10.88
N ARG A 90 -9.70 -5.91 -10.91
CA ARG A 90 -9.20 -6.74 -9.81
C ARG A 90 -7.71 -6.51 -9.56
N ALA A 91 -6.90 -6.51 -10.62
CA ALA A 91 -5.46 -6.31 -10.51
C ALA A 91 -5.13 -4.94 -9.88
N TYR A 92 -5.92 -3.90 -10.19
CA TYR A 92 -5.79 -2.59 -9.54
C TYR A 92 -6.13 -2.65 -8.06
N ALA A 93 -7.21 -3.32 -7.67
CA ALA A 93 -7.55 -3.49 -6.26
C ALA A 93 -6.47 -4.26 -5.48
N GLU A 94 -5.95 -5.34 -6.08
CA GLU A 94 -4.95 -6.20 -5.45
C GLU A 94 -3.62 -5.49 -5.18
N PHE A 95 -3.23 -4.54 -6.06
CA PHE A 95 -2.07 -3.66 -5.81
C PHE A 95 -2.21 -2.90 -4.50
N TRP A 96 -3.34 -2.20 -4.31
CA TRP A 96 -3.55 -1.35 -3.13
C TRP A 96 -3.76 -2.13 -1.84
N THR A 97 -4.24 -3.38 -1.91
CA THR A 97 -4.28 -4.30 -0.76
C THR A 97 -2.94 -4.96 -0.45
N GLY A 98 -1.88 -4.64 -1.21
CA GLY A 98 -0.53 -5.15 -0.95
C GLY A 98 -0.34 -6.63 -1.30
N ARG A 99 -1.09 -7.20 -2.25
CA ARG A 99 -0.96 -8.64 -2.62
C ARG A 99 -0.45 -8.87 -4.06
N PRO A 100 0.57 -8.12 -4.55
CA PRO A 100 0.94 -8.15 -5.97
C PRO A 100 1.47 -9.51 -6.42
N ARG A 101 2.26 -10.23 -5.61
CA ARG A 101 2.78 -11.56 -5.97
C ARG A 101 1.69 -12.61 -6.14
N ALA A 102 0.64 -12.55 -5.32
CA ALA A 102 -0.49 -13.46 -5.44
C ALA A 102 -1.36 -13.13 -6.66
N ALA A 103 -1.41 -11.85 -7.03
CA ALA A 103 -2.20 -11.33 -8.15
C ALA A 103 -1.53 -11.49 -9.52
N GLU A 104 -0.19 -11.47 -9.56
CA GLU A 104 0.58 -11.42 -10.80
C GLU A 104 0.29 -12.58 -11.75
N ALA A 105 0.23 -13.81 -11.25
CA ALA A 105 -0.08 -14.98 -12.07
C ALA A 105 -1.44 -14.86 -12.76
N GLY A 106 -2.47 -14.41 -12.03
CA GLY A 106 -3.81 -14.20 -12.58
C GLY A 106 -3.87 -13.04 -13.58
N ALA A 107 -3.11 -11.96 -13.34
CA ALA A 107 -2.99 -10.84 -14.28
C ALA A 107 -2.27 -11.25 -15.58
N LEU A 108 -1.20 -12.05 -15.50
CA LEU A 108 -0.50 -12.58 -16.67
C LEU A 108 -1.36 -13.55 -17.49
N GLU A 109 -2.15 -14.39 -16.83
CA GLU A 109 -3.11 -15.27 -17.49
C GLU A 109 -4.19 -14.46 -18.22
N SER A 110 -4.76 -13.46 -17.55
CA SER A 110 -5.75 -12.56 -18.13
C SER A 110 -5.19 -11.76 -19.30
N LEU A 111 -3.91 -11.38 -19.25
CA LEU A 111 -3.23 -10.68 -20.34
C LEU A 111 -3.10 -11.55 -21.57
N ARG A 112 -2.72 -12.83 -21.40
CA ARG A 112 -2.70 -13.80 -22.51
C ARG A 112 -4.08 -13.97 -23.11
N GLN A 113 -5.11 -14.12 -22.28
CA GLN A 113 -6.50 -14.24 -22.74
C GLN A 113 -6.95 -12.99 -23.51
N ALA A 114 -6.61 -11.79 -23.04
CA ALA A 114 -6.93 -10.54 -23.71
C ALA A 114 -6.34 -10.49 -25.12
N TYR A 115 -5.07 -10.86 -25.31
CA TYR A 115 -4.46 -10.94 -26.64
C TYR A 115 -5.11 -12.00 -27.54
N THR A 116 -5.35 -13.21 -27.02
CA THR A 116 -5.98 -14.29 -27.80
C THR A 116 -7.39 -13.92 -28.27
N THR A 117 -8.08 -13.05 -27.53
CA THR A 117 -9.46 -12.62 -27.84
C THR A 117 -9.52 -11.24 -28.52
N GLY A 118 -8.39 -10.65 -28.89
CA GLY A 118 -8.33 -9.34 -29.57
C GLY A 118 -8.73 -8.14 -28.69
N GLN A 119 -8.67 -8.28 -27.37
CA GLN A 119 -9.03 -7.23 -26.41
C GLN A 119 -7.83 -6.34 -26.07
N ASP A 120 -7.31 -5.62 -27.07
CA ASP A 120 -6.08 -4.84 -26.95
C ASP A 120 -6.16 -3.72 -25.88
N ASN A 121 -7.34 -3.13 -25.69
CA ASN A 121 -7.55 -2.16 -24.62
C ASN A 121 -7.41 -2.82 -23.24
N GLY A 122 -8.00 -4.01 -23.06
CA GLY A 122 -7.87 -4.76 -21.81
C GLY A 122 -6.44 -5.25 -21.55
N ALA A 123 -5.74 -5.67 -22.62
CA ALA A 123 -4.33 -5.97 -22.55
C ALA A 123 -3.51 -4.75 -22.07
N CYS A 124 -3.77 -3.55 -22.60
CA CYS A 124 -3.14 -2.31 -22.15
C CYS A 124 -3.37 -2.03 -20.65
N HIS A 125 -4.59 -2.25 -20.16
CA HIS A 125 -4.93 -2.13 -18.73
C HIS A 125 -4.14 -3.10 -17.85
N LEU A 126 -4.00 -4.36 -18.28
CA LEU A 126 -3.24 -5.39 -17.57
C LEU A 126 -1.73 -5.14 -17.62
N GLN A 127 -1.20 -4.61 -18.72
CA GLN A 127 0.20 -4.17 -18.81
C GLN A 127 0.51 -3.08 -17.76
N ALA A 128 -0.39 -2.10 -17.60
CA ALA A 128 -0.25 -1.07 -16.58
C ALA A 128 -0.32 -1.65 -15.15
N ALA A 129 -1.20 -2.62 -14.89
CA ALA A 129 -1.27 -3.31 -13.60
C ALA A 129 0.02 -4.06 -13.27
N LEU A 130 0.54 -4.83 -14.24
CA LEU A 130 1.78 -5.59 -14.10
C LEU A 130 2.99 -4.67 -13.90
N ALA A 131 2.99 -3.49 -14.52
CA ALA A 131 4.02 -2.47 -14.24
C ALA A 131 3.99 -2.02 -12.78
N MET A 132 2.81 -1.84 -12.18
CA MET A 132 2.68 -1.51 -10.75
C MET A 132 3.17 -2.66 -9.84
N PHE A 133 2.84 -3.91 -10.19
CA PHE A 133 3.34 -5.07 -9.45
C PHE A 133 4.86 -5.14 -9.48
N ALA A 134 5.46 -5.00 -10.67
CA ALA A 134 6.91 -4.97 -10.85
C ALA A 134 7.58 -3.80 -10.10
N ALA A 135 6.93 -2.64 -10.03
CA ALA A 135 7.42 -1.50 -9.25
C ALA A 135 7.50 -1.80 -7.74
N LEU A 136 6.58 -2.63 -7.23
CA LEU A 136 6.54 -3.05 -5.83
C LEU A 136 7.48 -4.22 -5.55
N THR A 137 7.50 -5.24 -6.40
CA THR A 137 8.37 -6.44 -6.24
C THR A 137 9.84 -6.16 -6.55
N GLY A 138 10.10 -5.06 -7.25
CA GLY A 138 11.42 -4.53 -7.46
C GLY A 138 12.09 -4.87 -8.78
N ASP A 139 11.33 -5.41 -9.72
CA ASP A 139 11.78 -5.76 -11.07
C ASP A 139 11.77 -4.51 -11.96
N ALA A 140 12.80 -3.66 -11.77
CA ALA A 140 12.84 -2.32 -12.35
C ALA A 140 12.80 -2.30 -13.88
N GLU A 141 13.43 -3.28 -14.54
CA GLU A 141 13.40 -3.42 -16.01
C GLU A 141 12.00 -3.80 -16.49
N VAL A 142 11.43 -4.87 -15.91
CA VAL A 142 10.05 -5.31 -16.18
C VAL A 142 9.05 -4.18 -15.96
N CYS A 143 9.19 -3.41 -14.88
CA CYS A 143 8.33 -2.25 -14.62
C CYS A 143 8.38 -1.23 -15.75
N ARG A 144 9.59 -0.89 -16.24
CA ARG A 144 9.77 0.07 -17.33
C ARG A 144 9.20 -0.45 -18.63
N ASP A 145 9.50 -1.70 -19.00
CA ASP A 145 9.03 -2.28 -20.26
C ASP A 145 7.50 -2.38 -20.30
N ARG A 146 6.88 -2.82 -19.20
CA ARG A 146 5.42 -2.93 -19.08
C ARG A 146 4.76 -1.55 -19.10
N ALA A 147 5.35 -0.56 -18.42
CA ALA A 147 4.85 0.81 -18.44
C ALA A 147 4.97 1.45 -19.84
N GLU A 148 6.08 1.21 -20.55
CA GLU A 148 6.31 1.68 -21.92
C GLU A 148 5.31 1.04 -22.90
N ALA A 149 5.10 -0.27 -22.81
CA ALA A 149 4.11 -1.00 -23.61
C ALA A 149 2.69 -0.46 -23.38
N ALA A 150 2.30 -0.24 -22.11
CA ALA A 150 1.00 0.34 -21.80
C ALA A 150 0.84 1.76 -22.35
N ARG A 151 1.85 2.63 -22.16
CA ARG A 151 1.78 4.05 -22.55
C ARG A 151 1.83 4.26 -24.07
N SER A 152 2.67 3.51 -24.78
CA SER A 152 2.77 3.59 -26.25
C SER A 152 1.46 3.19 -26.93
N TYR A 153 0.72 2.24 -26.36
CA TYR A 153 -0.61 1.89 -26.83
C TYR A 153 -1.68 2.92 -26.41
N ALA A 154 -1.66 3.35 -25.15
CA ALA A 154 -2.70 4.16 -24.53
C ALA A 154 -2.75 5.62 -25.02
N LEU A 155 -1.58 6.28 -25.15
CA LEU A 155 -1.51 7.72 -25.43
C LEU A 155 -2.12 8.08 -26.79
N PRO A 156 -1.79 7.41 -27.91
CA PRO A 156 -2.38 7.73 -29.22
C PRO A 156 -3.89 7.47 -29.29
N ARG A 157 -4.42 6.64 -28.40
CA ARG A 157 -5.83 6.22 -28.36
C ARG A 157 -6.65 6.93 -27.28
N GLY A 158 -6.04 7.87 -26.54
CA GLY A 158 -6.72 8.61 -25.48
C GLY A 158 -7.12 7.76 -24.26
N LEU A 159 -6.48 6.61 -24.03
CA LEU A 159 -6.77 5.76 -22.89
C LEU A 159 -6.10 6.32 -21.61
N GLY A 160 -6.78 7.24 -20.93
CA GLY A 160 -6.20 7.99 -19.80
C GLY A 160 -5.85 7.14 -18.58
N LEU A 161 -6.71 6.20 -18.18
CA LEU A 161 -6.50 5.38 -16.99
C LEU A 161 -5.24 4.49 -17.06
N PRO A 162 -5.03 3.64 -18.08
CA PRO A 162 -3.84 2.80 -18.15
C PRO A 162 -2.56 3.63 -18.34
N ALA A 163 -2.62 4.75 -19.07
CA ALA A 163 -1.48 5.68 -19.19
C ALA A 163 -1.08 6.28 -17.83
N ALA A 164 -2.07 6.69 -17.02
CA ALA A 164 -1.85 7.25 -15.69
C ALA A 164 -1.31 6.21 -14.70
N LEU A 165 -1.84 4.98 -14.73
CA LEU A 165 -1.36 3.87 -13.88
C LEU A 165 0.08 3.47 -14.21
N ALA A 166 0.42 3.39 -15.50
CA ALA A 166 1.79 3.13 -15.93
C ALA A 166 2.77 4.25 -15.49
N LEU A 167 2.35 5.51 -15.56
CA LEU A 167 3.15 6.63 -15.05
C LEU A 167 3.29 6.60 -13.53
N PHE A 168 2.23 6.21 -12.82
CA PHE A 168 2.28 5.99 -11.37
C PHE A 168 3.26 4.85 -11.00
N ALA A 169 3.26 3.74 -11.72
CA ALA A 169 4.21 2.64 -11.52
C ALA A 169 5.67 3.11 -11.62
N LEU A 170 5.99 3.88 -12.67
CA LEU A 170 7.32 4.48 -12.85
C LEU A 170 7.67 5.44 -11.71
N ALA A 171 6.71 6.27 -11.28
CA ALA A 171 6.92 7.19 -10.18
C ALA A 171 7.15 6.47 -8.84
N PHE A 172 6.42 5.39 -8.59
CA PHE A 172 6.59 4.55 -7.42
C PHE A 172 7.96 3.89 -7.41
N LEU A 173 8.43 3.39 -8.56
CA LEU A 173 9.78 2.85 -8.73
C LEU A 173 10.85 3.92 -8.50
N ASP A 174 10.67 5.12 -9.04
CA ASP A 174 11.57 6.27 -8.81
C ASP A 174 11.62 6.61 -7.30
N LEU A 175 10.47 6.62 -6.63
CA LEU A 175 10.36 6.92 -5.20
C LEU A 175 11.02 5.84 -4.32
N SER A 176 10.76 4.56 -4.60
CA SER A 176 11.35 3.44 -3.85
C SER A 176 12.86 3.29 -4.06
N THR A 177 13.37 3.73 -5.21
CA THR A 177 14.81 3.76 -5.53
C THR A 177 15.52 5.05 -5.09
N GLY A 178 14.81 5.99 -4.46
CA GLY A 178 15.38 7.24 -3.94
C GLY A 178 15.58 8.35 -4.98
N ARG A 179 15.05 8.18 -6.21
CA ARG A 179 15.06 9.20 -7.27
C ARG A 179 13.89 10.18 -7.09
N PHE A 180 13.90 10.90 -5.95
CA PHE A 180 12.77 11.72 -5.50
C PHE A 180 12.37 12.83 -6.50
N ALA A 181 13.33 13.47 -7.17
CA ALA A 181 13.04 14.51 -8.17
C ALA A 181 12.29 13.95 -9.39
N ALA A 182 12.70 12.78 -9.89
CA ALA A 182 12.02 12.11 -10.99
C ALA A 182 10.61 11.66 -10.57
N ALA A 183 10.46 11.09 -9.37
CA ALA A 183 9.17 10.72 -8.81
C ALA A 183 8.22 11.93 -8.71
N ALA A 184 8.70 13.05 -8.14
CA ALA A 184 7.91 14.27 -8.02
C ALA A 184 7.46 14.82 -9.38
N ALA A 185 8.35 14.84 -10.38
CA ALA A 185 8.01 15.29 -11.73
C ALA A 185 6.93 14.41 -12.38
N ARG A 186 7.04 13.09 -12.27
CA ARG A 186 6.04 12.14 -12.81
C ARG A 186 4.69 12.27 -12.12
N LEU A 187 4.68 12.37 -10.79
CA LEU A 187 3.44 12.49 -10.01
C LEU A 187 2.77 13.84 -10.24
N ARG A 188 3.55 14.91 -10.42
CA ARG A 188 3.02 16.22 -10.81
C ARG A 188 2.40 16.20 -12.20
N ALA A 189 2.97 15.44 -13.14
CA ALA A 189 2.40 15.29 -14.48
C ALA A 189 1.03 14.57 -14.47
N LEU A 190 0.73 13.74 -13.46
CA LEU A 190 -0.61 13.15 -13.27
C LEU A 190 -1.68 14.19 -12.91
N ALA A 191 -1.29 15.39 -12.46
CA ALA A 191 -2.21 16.47 -12.17
C ALA A 191 -2.61 17.30 -13.41
N ALA A 192 -1.91 17.13 -14.54
CA ALA A 192 -2.30 17.72 -15.81
C ALA A 192 -3.61 17.09 -16.32
N PHE A 193 -4.37 17.82 -17.14
CA PHE A 193 -5.60 17.33 -17.74
C PHE A 193 -5.49 17.40 -19.27
N GLY A 194 -5.79 16.30 -19.96
CA GLY A 194 -5.89 16.22 -21.42
C GLY A 194 -6.08 14.78 -21.91
N PRO A 195 -6.40 14.55 -23.20
CA PRO A 195 -6.48 13.20 -23.78
C PRO A 195 -5.18 12.41 -23.53
N GLY A 196 -5.27 11.28 -22.83
CA GLY A 196 -4.10 10.47 -22.43
C GLY A 196 -3.22 11.08 -21.33
N HIS A 197 -3.56 12.25 -20.79
CA HIS A 197 -2.75 12.99 -19.81
C HIS A 197 -3.51 13.20 -18.51
N GLY A 198 -2.98 12.61 -17.44
CA GLY A 198 -3.57 12.62 -16.10
C GLY A 198 -4.86 11.81 -15.98
N HIS A 199 -5.22 11.47 -14.75
CA HIS A 199 -6.47 10.78 -14.45
C HIS A 199 -6.89 11.11 -13.02
N ARG A 200 -8.06 11.71 -12.82
CA ARG A 200 -8.45 12.28 -11.52
C ARG A 200 -8.46 11.27 -10.39
N ALA A 201 -8.95 10.05 -10.64
CA ALA A 201 -8.91 8.97 -9.64
C ALA A 201 -7.46 8.60 -9.26
N ILE A 202 -6.54 8.58 -10.22
CA ILE A 202 -5.14 8.26 -9.96
C ILE A 202 -4.45 9.43 -9.27
N ARG A 203 -4.82 10.68 -9.58
CA ARG A 203 -4.28 11.87 -8.90
C ARG A 203 -4.51 11.81 -7.39
N HIS A 204 -5.70 11.43 -6.92
CA HIS A 204 -5.96 11.28 -5.48
C HIS A 204 -5.08 10.20 -4.87
N LEU A 205 -5.05 8.99 -5.47
CA LEU A 205 -4.22 7.88 -5.00
C LEU A 205 -2.70 8.17 -5.05
N ALA A 206 -2.27 9.00 -5.99
CA ALA A 206 -0.88 9.43 -6.16
C ALA A 206 -0.46 10.56 -5.20
N THR A 207 -1.41 11.28 -4.60
CA THR A 207 -1.11 12.47 -3.79
C THR A 207 -0.20 12.17 -2.59
N PRO A 208 -0.40 11.11 -1.80
CA PRO A 208 0.51 10.78 -0.70
C PRO A 208 1.96 10.52 -1.15
N HIS A 209 2.12 9.87 -2.30
CA HIS A 209 3.43 9.63 -2.92
C HIS A 209 4.05 10.92 -3.43
N TYR A 210 3.24 11.83 -3.97
CA TYR A 210 3.69 13.14 -4.45
C TYR A 210 4.19 14.00 -3.28
N VAL A 211 3.43 14.07 -2.19
CA VAL A 211 3.82 14.80 -0.97
C VAL A 211 5.14 14.26 -0.43
N GLU A 212 5.31 12.94 -0.36
CA GLU A 212 6.57 12.31 0.07
C GLU A 212 7.76 12.74 -0.80
N ALA A 213 7.62 12.65 -2.12
CA ALA A 213 8.68 13.04 -3.06
C ALA A 213 8.97 14.55 -3.03
N ALA A 214 7.93 15.37 -2.91
CA ALA A 214 8.02 16.83 -2.85
C ALA A 214 8.72 17.34 -1.59
N VAL A 215 8.41 16.76 -0.43
CA VAL A 215 9.09 17.11 0.84
C VAL A 215 10.58 16.76 0.78
N ARG A 216 10.95 15.64 0.13
CA ARG A 216 12.36 15.24 -0.05
C ARG A 216 13.14 16.13 -1.02
N THR A 217 12.45 16.87 -1.88
CA THR A 217 13.05 17.76 -2.89
C THR A 217 12.92 19.25 -2.55
N GLY A 218 12.14 19.59 -1.52
CA GLY A 218 11.92 20.96 -1.05
C GLY A 218 10.75 21.70 -1.74
N ASP A 219 10.16 21.18 -2.82
CA ASP A 219 9.03 21.80 -3.53
C ASP A 219 7.68 21.53 -2.82
N THR A 220 7.51 22.09 -1.61
CA THR A 220 6.33 21.81 -0.77
C THR A 220 5.10 22.66 -1.10
N ARG A 221 5.26 23.78 -1.82
CA ARG A 221 4.14 24.71 -2.08
C ARG A 221 3.02 24.03 -2.88
N VAL A 222 3.38 23.37 -3.99
CA VAL A 222 2.41 22.66 -4.84
C VAL A 222 1.89 21.41 -4.11
N ALA A 223 2.73 20.75 -3.32
CA ALA A 223 2.33 19.61 -2.51
C ALA A 223 1.26 19.95 -1.46
N ARG A 224 1.33 21.12 -0.81
CA ARG A 224 0.30 21.57 0.14
C ARG A 224 -1.07 21.76 -0.54
N ALA A 225 -1.10 22.33 -1.74
CA ALA A 225 -2.35 22.49 -2.49
C ALA A 225 -2.93 21.15 -2.94
N ALA A 226 -2.08 20.21 -3.39
CA ALA A 226 -2.52 18.86 -3.75
C ALA A 226 -3.06 18.10 -2.53
N HIS A 227 -2.39 18.21 -1.37
CA HIS A 227 -2.84 17.63 -0.12
C HIS A 227 -4.18 18.20 0.36
N ALA A 228 -4.42 19.52 0.22
CA ALA A 228 -5.68 20.12 0.62
C ALA A 228 -6.90 19.57 -0.14
N ASP A 229 -6.79 19.40 -1.46
CA ASP A 229 -7.84 18.76 -2.28
C ASP A 229 -8.04 17.28 -1.88
N TYR A 230 -6.94 16.56 -1.67
CA TYR A 230 -6.99 15.17 -1.22
C TYR A 230 -7.61 15.01 0.18
N ASP A 231 -7.29 15.89 1.14
CA ASP A 231 -7.87 15.86 2.48
C ASP A 231 -9.37 16.14 2.46
N HIS A 232 -9.80 17.09 1.62
CA HIS A 232 -11.23 17.37 1.43
C HIS A 232 -11.97 16.15 0.86
N TRP A 233 -11.41 15.51 -0.16
CA TRP A 233 -11.95 14.26 -0.70
C TRP A 233 -12.00 13.14 0.35
N ALA A 234 -10.87 12.86 1.03
CA ALA A 234 -10.76 11.81 2.04
C ALA A 234 -11.77 11.97 3.19
N ARG A 235 -11.95 13.21 3.68
CA ARG A 235 -12.97 13.54 4.70
C ARG A 235 -14.40 13.35 4.21
N THR A 236 -14.64 13.58 2.92
CA THR A 236 -15.98 13.44 2.35
C THR A 236 -16.39 11.99 2.21
N ILE A 237 -15.49 11.14 1.69
CA ILE A 237 -15.73 9.69 1.55
C ILE A 237 -15.64 8.93 2.87
N ARG A 238 -14.96 9.49 3.89
CA ARG A 238 -14.82 8.93 5.24
C ARG A 238 -14.19 7.53 5.27
N ASN A 239 -13.25 7.28 4.36
CA ASN A 239 -12.50 6.03 4.32
C ASN A 239 -11.31 6.10 5.31
N PRO A 240 -11.17 5.17 6.29
CA PRO A 240 -10.08 5.16 7.25
C PRO A 240 -8.69 5.16 6.62
N ASP A 241 -8.47 4.39 5.56
CA ASP A 241 -7.18 4.31 4.88
C ASP A 241 -6.80 5.64 4.23
N GLU A 242 -7.75 6.33 3.60
CA GLU A 242 -7.49 7.63 2.96
C GLU A 242 -7.28 8.74 4.01
N LEU A 243 -7.99 8.68 5.13
CA LEU A 243 -7.76 9.57 6.27
C LEU A 243 -6.38 9.34 6.90
N ALA A 244 -5.93 8.09 7.00
CA ALA A 244 -4.61 7.73 7.48
C ALA A 244 -3.50 8.31 6.58
N LEU A 245 -3.66 8.12 5.27
CA LEU A 245 -2.76 8.67 4.26
C LEU A 245 -2.74 10.22 4.28
N SER A 246 -3.90 10.87 4.52
CA SER A 246 -3.95 12.32 4.69
C SER A 246 -3.22 12.78 5.96
N ALA A 247 -3.36 12.05 7.08
CA ALA A 247 -2.62 12.31 8.31
C ALA A 247 -1.10 12.15 8.11
N ARG A 248 -0.65 11.14 7.34
CA ARG A 248 0.75 11.00 6.94
C ARG A 248 1.24 12.19 6.11
N CYS A 249 0.43 12.70 5.18
CA CYS A 249 0.77 13.89 4.41
C CYS A 249 0.95 15.12 5.31
N ARG A 250 0.05 15.32 6.29
CA ARG A 250 0.20 16.38 7.30
C ARG A 250 1.52 16.25 8.07
N ALA A 251 1.87 15.03 8.49
CA ALA A 251 3.11 14.77 9.20
C ALA A 251 4.35 15.14 8.35
N LEU A 252 4.36 14.76 7.07
CA LEU A 252 5.43 15.09 6.14
C LEU A 252 5.56 16.61 5.90
N LEU A 253 4.44 17.31 5.79
CA LEU A 253 4.39 18.75 5.47
C LEU A 253 4.66 19.66 6.69
N ALA A 254 4.36 19.20 7.91
CA ALA A 254 4.66 19.92 9.15
C ALA A 254 6.15 19.81 9.52
N GLY A 255 6.69 18.59 9.50
CA GLY A 255 8.04 18.33 10.01
C GLY A 255 8.16 18.53 11.52
N GLY A 256 9.38 18.40 12.05
CA GLY A 256 9.67 18.68 13.46
C GLY A 256 8.87 17.84 14.47
N PRO A 257 8.72 18.32 15.72
CA PRO A 257 7.95 17.65 16.76
C PRO A 257 6.45 17.50 16.43
N GLU A 258 5.85 18.49 15.75
CA GLU A 258 4.42 18.47 15.37
C GLU A 258 4.08 17.30 14.44
N ALA A 259 5.03 16.86 13.60
CA ALA A 259 4.84 15.69 12.75
C ALA A 259 4.52 14.40 13.53
N VAL A 260 4.97 14.27 14.77
CA VAL A 260 4.82 13.06 15.58
C VAL A 260 3.34 12.72 15.78
N ASP A 261 2.53 13.69 16.17
CA ASP A 261 1.13 13.43 16.50
C ASP A 261 0.33 13.10 15.24
N HIS A 262 0.66 13.75 14.12
CA HIS A 262 0.10 13.38 12.82
C HIS A 262 0.46 11.96 12.38
N TYR A 263 1.71 11.50 12.64
CA TYR A 263 2.08 10.10 12.37
C TYR A 263 1.34 9.13 13.28
N ARG A 264 1.14 9.46 14.57
CA ARG A 264 0.36 8.62 15.49
C ARG A 264 -1.08 8.49 15.04
N THR A 265 -1.75 9.61 14.73
CA THR A 265 -3.10 9.61 14.14
C THR A 265 -3.16 8.77 12.85
N ALA A 266 -2.15 8.84 12.00
CA ALA A 266 -2.10 8.02 10.79
C ALA A 266 -2.04 6.53 11.11
N LEU A 267 -1.24 6.11 12.10
CA LEU A 267 -1.14 4.71 12.51
C LEU A 267 -2.43 4.20 13.18
N ASP A 268 -3.09 5.02 13.99
CA ASP A 268 -4.37 4.67 14.61
C ASP A 268 -5.46 4.44 13.55
N LEU A 269 -5.51 5.31 12.52
CA LEU A 269 -6.44 5.17 11.40
C LEU A 269 -6.12 3.94 10.53
N HIS A 270 -4.84 3.65 10.30
CA HIS A 270 -4.42 2.44 9.59
C HIS A 270 -4.82 1.15 10.34
N ALA A 271 -4.89 1.17 11.68
CA ALA A 271 -5.34 0.02 12.45
C ALA A 271 -6.82 -0.33 12.20
N CYS A 272 -7.61 0.63 11.71
CA CYS A 272 -9.00 0.43 11.30
C CYS A 272 -9.17 0.16 9.78
N GLY A 273 -8.08 0.21 9.00
CA GLY A 273 -8.08 0.06 7.55
C GLY A 273 -7.59 -1.30 7.06
N THR A 274 -7.40 -1.45 5.75
CA THR A 274 -6.93 -2.70 5.13
C THR A 274 -5.63 -2.54 4.33
N ARG A 275 -5.05 -1.32 4.26
CA ARG A 275 -3.82 -1.05 3.49
C ARG A 275 -2.56 -1.24 4.32
N ASP A 276 -2.25 -2.49 4.66
CA ASP A 276 -1.07 -2.84 5.46
C ASP A 276 0.26 -2.39 4.83
N PHE A 277 0.36 -2.39 3.50
CA PHE A 277 1.54 -1.88 2.82
C PHE A 277 1.74 -0.38 3.05
N GLU A 278 0.66 0.40 3.02
CA GLU A 278 0.70 1.83 3.29
C GLU A 278 0.98 2.12 4.78
N ARG A 279 0.46 1.28 5.69
CA ARG A 279 0.84 1.34 7.11
C ARG A 279 2.34 1.16 7.29
N ALA A 280 2.96 0.18 6.62
CA ALA A 280 4.41 -0.04 6.66
C ALA A 280 5.20 1.16 6.12
N ARG A 281 4.73 1.83 5.04
CA ARG A 281 5.32 3.10 4.57
C ARG A 281 5.20 4.21 5.60
N THR A 282 4.05 4.32 6.28
CA THR A 282 3.84 5.28 7.37
C THR A 282 4.82 5.02 8.52
N GLU A 283 5.03 3.77 8.92
CA GLU A 283 6.00 3.37 9.95
C GLU A 283 7.44 3.69 9.54
N LEU A 284 7.83 3.46 8.28
CA LEU A 284 9.14 3.81 7.75
C LEU A 284 9.40 5.32 7.86
N LEU A 285 8.46 6.13 7.38
CA LEU A 285 8.57 7.60 7.38
C LEU A 285 8.57 8.16 8.81
N PHE A 286 7.73 7.60 9.69
CA PHE A 286 7.69 7.98 11.09
C PHE A 286 8.99 7.63 11.81
N GLY A 287 9.53 6.43 11.59
CA GLY A 287 10.82 6.02 12.12
C GLY A 287 11.96 6.96 11.71
N GLY A 288 11.98 7.38 10.44
CA GLY A 288 12.92 8.40 9.95
C GLY A 288 12.73 9.77 10.62
N ALA A 289 11.48 10.19 10.88
CA ALA A 289 11.19 11.43 11.61
C ALA A 289 11.64 11.35 13.09
N LEU A 290 11.32 10.26 13.79
CA LEU A 290 11.75 10.01 15.16
C LEU A 290 13.28 9.98 15.30
N ARG A 291 13.98 9.39 14.32
CA ARG A 291 15.45 9.41 14.26
C ARG A 291 16.00 10.84 14.22
N ARG A 292 15.40 11.71 13.38
CA ARG A 292 15.79 13.14 13.29
C ARG A 292 15.53 13.89 14.59
N LEU A 293 14.47 13.53 15.32
CA LEU A 293 14.14 14.04 16.66
C LEU A 293 14.91 13.36 17.80
N ARG A 294 15.92 12.53 17.50
CA ARG A 294 16.74 11.80 18.48
C ARG A 294 15.98 10.80 19.39
N ARG A 295 14.74 10.43 19.04
CA ARG A 295 13.93 9.42 19.75
C ARG A 295 14.29 8.01 19.30
N ARG A 296 15.51 7.57 19.64
CA ARG A 296 16.15 6.37 19.07
C ARG A 296 15.39 5.07 19.30
N ALA A 297 14.89 4.83 20.51
CA ALA A 297 14.18 3.59 20.84
C ALA A 297 12.91 3.43 19.99
N GLU A 298 12.05 4.45 19.99
CA GLU A 298 10.82 4.44 19.20
C GLU A 298 11.10 4.39 17.69
N ALA A 299 12.14 5.10 17.20
CA ALA A 299 12.55 5.03 15.81
C ALA A 299 12.93 3.59 15.41
N ARG A 300 13.70 2.90 16.26
CA ARG A 300 14.11 1.51 16.03
C ARG A 300 12.90 0.58 15.90
N ASP A 301 11.93 0.72 16.79
CA ASP A 301 10.73 -0.12 16.81
C ASP A 301 9.90 0.05 15.54
N ARG A 302 9.65 1.31 15.13
CA ARG A 302 8.90 1.61 13.90
C ARG A 302 9.63 1.11 12.65
N LEU A 303 10.95 1.29 12.57
CA LEU A 303 11.73 0.86 11.41
C LEU A 303 11.82 -0.67 11.29
N HIS A 304 11.89 -1.40 12.41
CA HIS A 304 11.86 -2.87 12.38
C HIS A 304 10.49 -3.42 11.97
N SER A 305 9.40 -2.82 12.47
CA SER A 305 8.04 -3.17 12.06
C SER A 305 7.84 -2.97 10.54
N ALA A 306 8.26 -1.81 10.02
CA ALA A 306 8.23 -1.53 8.58
C ALA A 306 9.07 -2.52 7.77
N LEU A 307 10.29 -2.85 8.22
CA LEU A 307 11.16 -3.81 7.55
C LEU A 307 10.50 -5.19 7.45
N ALA A 308 9.95 -5.70 8.56
CA ALA A 308 9.29 -7.00 8.59
C ALA A 308 8.09 -7.05 7.64
N ALA A 309 7.30 -5.98 7.58
CA ALA A 309 6.20 -5.86 6.63
C ALA A 309 6.69 -5.85 5.18
N PHE A 310 7.70 -5.07 4.83
CA PHE A 310 8.23 -5.05 3.46
C PHE A 310 8.85 -6.37 3.01
N GLU A 311 9.50 -7.10 3.92
CA GLU A 311 9.98 -8.46 3.65
C GLU A 311 8.82 -9.43 3.38
N HIS A 312 7.73 -9.33 4.16
CA HIS A 312 6.52 -10.12 3.95
C HIS A 312 5.86 -9.83 2.59
N PHE A 313 5.74 -8.55 2.23
CA PHE A 313 5.19 -8.12 0.94
C PHE A 313 6.12 -8.40 -0.25
N GLY A 314 7.39 -8.73 0.01
CA GLY A 314 8.38 -8.94 -1.04
C GLY A 314 8.74 -7.65 -1.77
N ALA A 315 8.86 -6.54 -1.04
CA ALA A 315 9.19 -5.21 -1.55
C ALA A 315 10.66 -4.84 -1.23
N PRO A 316 11.65 -5.33 -2.01
CA PRO A 316 13.06 -5.27 -1.66
C PRO A 316 13.60 -3.83 -1.58
N GLN A 317 13.12 -2.91 -2.43
CA GLN A 317 13.55 -1.50 -2.37
C GLN A 317 13.10 -0.83 -1.06
N CYS A 318 11.85 -1.03 -0.66
CA CYS A 318 11.31 -0.47 0.58
C CYS A 318 12.01 -1.11 1.80
N ALA A 319 12.27 -2.42 1.76
CA ALA A 319 13.06 -3.10 2.79
C ALA A 319 14.50 -2.54 2.86
N ALA A 320 15.14 -2.26 1.72
CA ALA A 320 16.46 -1.65 1.67
C ALA A 320 16.47 -0.24 2.29
N GLN A 321 15.43 0.57 2.06
CA GLN A 321 15.26 1.88 2.70
C GLN A 321 15.15 1.75 4.23
N ALA A 322 14.32 0.82 4.72
CA ALA A 322 14.19 0.56 6.17
C ALA A 322 15.53 0.12 6.78
N ARG A 323 16.26 -0.79 6.12
CA ARG A 323 17.62 -1.20 6.55
C ARG A 323 18.62 -0.04 6.52
N ALA A 324 18.52 0.86 5.55
CA ALA A 324 19.39 2.04 5.49
C ALA A 324 19.15 2.97 6.69
N GLU A 325 17.88 3.26 7.02
CA GLU A 325 17.52 4.08 8.19
C GLU A 325 17.97 3.41 9.50
N LEU A 326 17.81 2.07 9.62
CA LEU A 326 18.31 1.29 10.78
C LEU A 326 19.83 1.32 10.90
N ARG A 327 20.58 1.19 9.79
CA ARG A 327 22.04 1.29 9.77
C ARG A 327 22.50 2.67 10.23
N VAL A 328 21.84 3.74 9.80
CA VAL A 328 22.16 5.09 10.28
C VAL A 328 21.85 5.22 11.77
N LEU A 329 20.76 4.63 12.25
CA LEU A 329 20.43 4.63 13.68
C LEU A 329 21.47 3.87 14.53
N GLY A 330 21.98 2.74 14.02
CA GLY A 330 23.03 1.94 14.67
C GLY A 330 24.43 2.56 14.57
N GLY A 331 24.80 3.13 13.43
CA GLY A 331 26.10 3.79 13.22
C GLY A 331 26.26 5.11 13.99
N LEU A 332 25.16 5.70 14.47
CA LEU A 332 25.17 6.84 15.40
C LEU A 332 25.49 6.44 16.85
N GLY A 333 25.88 5.19 17.10
CA GLY A 333 26.34 4.70 18.39
C GLY A 333 27.08 3.37 18.27
N GLY A 334 28.35 3.44 17.83
CA GLY A 334 29.38 2.43 18.14
C GLY A 334 29.23 1.06 17.47
N LEU A 335 30.38 0.48 17.20
CA LEU A 335 30.61 -0.92 16.87
C LEU A 335 29.61 -1.85 17.59
N GLY A 336 28.93 -2.69 16.82
CA GLY A 336 28.39 -3.93 17.36
C GLY A 336 29.54 -4.80 17.82
N GLU A 337 30.01 -4.60 19.04
CA GLU A 337 30.63 -5.67 19.79
C GLU A 337 29.53 -6.68 20.18
N PRO A 338 29.81 -7.99 20.16
CA PRO A 338 28.93 -8.97 20.76
C PRO A 338 28.81 -8.65 22.24
N SER A 339 27.74 -7.97 22.62
CA SER A 339 27.46 -7.62 24.01
C SER A 339 27.32 -8.90 24.82
N ALA A 340 28.03 -8.96 25.94
CA ALA A 340 27.99 -10.04 26.91
C ALA A 340 26.55 -10.53 27.18
N PRO A 341 26.37 -11.82 27.53
CA PRO A 341 25.06 -12.40 27.80
C PRO A 341 24.29 -11.53 28.79
N ALA A 342 23.04 -11.24 28.46
CA ALA A 342 22.17 -10.37 29.26
C ALA A 342 22.11 -10.87 30.71
N ARG A 343 22.21 -9.97 31.69
CA ARG A 343 22.10 -10.30 33.12
C ARG A 343 20.86 -9.62 33.68
N GLY A 344 19.72 -10.32 33.69
CA GLY A 344 18.48 -9.93 34.39
C GLY A 344 17.37 -9.26 33.54
N ALA A 345 16.20 -9.07 34.16
CA ALA A 345 14.95 -8.56 33.55
C ALA A 345 15.07 -7.16 32.98
N ASP A 346 15.79 -6.29 33.69
CA ASP A 346 15.92 -4.88 33.30
C ASP A 346 16.77 -4.74 32.03
N ASP A 347 17.75 -5.63 31.82
CA ASP A 347 18.57 -5.69 30.61
C ASP A 347 17.77 -6.27 29.42
N LEU A 348 16.84 -7.19 29.68
CA LEU A 348 15.93 -7.74 28.68
C LEU A 348 14.94 -6.71 28.15
N ALA A 349 14.32 -5.92 29.04
CA ALA A 349 13.42 -4.83 28.66
C ALA A 349 14.16 -3.71 27.90
N ALA A 350 15.45 -3.51 28.17
CA ALA A 350 16.29 -2.54 27.46
C ALA A 350 16.73 -3.03 26.06
N ARG A 351 16.91 -4.35 25.87
CA ARG A 351 17.44 -4.94 24.62
C ARG A 351 16.36 -5.42 23.64
N LEU A 352 15.15 -5.71 24.11
CA LEU A 352 14.04 -6.22 23.29
C LEU A 352 12.96 -5.15 23.08
N THR A 353 12.34 -5.16 21.90
CA THR A 353 11.11 -4.37 21.68
C THR A 353 9.96 -4.93 22.51
N ALA A 354 8.92 -4.15 22.81
CA ALA A 354 7.75 -4.64 23.56
C ALA A 354 7.10 -5.88 22.91
N GLN A 355 7.02 -5.92 21.58
CA GLN A 355 6.49 -7.07 20.85
C GLN A 355 7.42 -8.29 20.89
N GLN A 356 8.73 -8.07 20.80
CA GLN A 356 9.72 -9.14 20.96
C GLN A 356 9.76 -9.68 22.39
N LEU A 357 9.61 -8.81 23.39
CA LEU A 357 9.52 -9.19 24.80
C LEU A 357 8.26 -10.02 25.05
N MET A 358 7.12 -9.60 24.49
CA MET A 358 5.86 -10.35 24.54
C MET A 358 6.02 -11.75 23.91
N VAL A 359 6.60 -11.83 22.70
CA VAL A 359 6.89 -13.09 22.02
C VAL A 359 7.90 -13.93 22.82
N ALA A 360 8.93 -13.33 23.38
CA ALA A 360 9.95 -14.00 24.18
C ALA A 360 9.38 -14.59 25.48
N ARG A 361 8.50 -13.86 26.18
CA ARG A 361 7.79 -14.33 27.38
C ARG A 361 6.88 -15.51 27.07
N MET A 362 5.99 -15.37 26.09
CA MET A 362 5.13 -16.48 25.66
C MET A 362 5.95 -17.68 25.19
N ALA A 363 7.11 -17.44 24.56
CA ALA A 363 7.97 -18.51 24.11
C ALA A 363 8.69 -19.24 25.25
N ALA A 364 9.05 -18.52 26.31
CA ALA A 364 9.64 -19.06 27.54
C ALA A 364 8.62 -19.78 28.42
N GLU A 365 7.35 -19.35 28.40
CA GLU A 365 6.21 -20.04 29.01
C GLU A 365 5.82 -21.35 28.28
N GLY A 366 6.54 -21.69 27.19
CA GLY A 366 6.36 -22.95 26.46
C GLY A 366 5.40 -22.90 25.27
N ALA A 367 4.78 -21.76 24.95
CA ALA A 367 3.83 -21.67 23.84
C ALA A 367 4.53 -21.85 22.48
N THR A 368 4.11 -22.80 21.66
CA THR A 368 4.68 -23.04 20.33
C THR A 368 4.52 -21.83 19.40
N ASN A 369 5.33 -21.75 18.33
CA ASN A 369 5.23 -20.65 17.37
C ASN A 369 3.82 -20.54 16.74
N ARG A 370 3.08 -21.64 16.64
CA ARG A 370 1.68 -21.65 16.17
C ARG A 370 0.71 -21.06 17.21
N GLU A 371 0.90 -21.35 18.48
CA GLU A 371 0.05 -20.82 19.55
C GLU A 371 0.31 -19.33 19.78
N ILE A 372 1.58 -18.91 19.77
CA ILE A 372 1.95 -17.49 19.83
C ILE A 372 1.37 -16.74 18.62
N ALA A 373 1.47 -17.33 17.44
CA ALA A 373 0.89 -16.80 16.21
C ALA A 373 -0.62 -16.62 16.33
N ALA A 374 -1.34 -17.64 16.83
CA ALA A 374 -2.77 -17.56 17.05
C ALA A 374 -3.16 -16.48 18.08
N ARG A 375 -2.43 -16.39 19.19
CA ARG A 375 -2.66 -15.37 20.25
C ARG A 375 -2.39 -13.94 19.78
N LEU A 376 -1.43 -13.76 18.88
CA LEU A 376 -1.05 -12.45 18.34
C LEU A 376 -1.70 -12.13 16.99
N LEU A 377 -2.53 -13.02 16.44
CA LEU A 377 -3.09 -12.90 15.08
C LEU A 377 -2.00 -12.72 14.00
N LEU A 378 -0.88 -13.41 14.15
CA LEU A 378 0.27 -13.40 13.23
C LEU A 378 0.48 -14.78 12.60
N SER A 379 1.40 -14.88 11.63
CA SER A 379 1.78 -16.19 11.07
C SER A 379 2.83 -16.88 11.95
N PRO A 380 2.87 -18.23 12.03
CA PRO A 380 3.94 -18.97 12.75
C PRO A 380 5.35 -18.63 12.25
N ARG A 381 5.47 -18.26 10.97
CA ARG A 381 6.72 -17.82 10.35
C ARG A 381 7.15 -16.43 10.83
N THR A 382 6.20 -15.54 11.09
CA THR A 382 6.43 -14.24 11.72
C THR A 382 6.97 -14.42 13.14
N ILE A 383 6.43 -15.39 13.89
CA ILE A 383 6.94 -15.72 15.23
C ILE A 383 8.35 -16.30 15.18
N ASP A 384 8.65 -17.19 14.23
CA ASP A 384 10.01 -17.72 14.03
C ASP A 384 11.01 -16.59 13.76
N HIS A 385 10.62 -15.62 12.93
CA HIS A 385 11.42 -14.44 12.65
C HIS A 385 11.65 -13.57 13.90
N HIS A 386 10.59 -13.30 14.69
CA HIS A 386 10.74 -12.57 15.95
C HIS A 386 11.69 -13.28 16.91
N LEU A 387 11.60 -14.62 17.03
CA LEU A 387 12.47 -15.40 17.90
C LEU A 387 13.93 -15.40 17.44
N ARG A 388 14.20 -15.49 16.13
CA ARG A 388 15.58 -15.34 15.61
C ARG A 388 16.15 -13.95 15.95
N GLY A 389 15.32 -12.91 15.85
CA GLY A 389 15.69 -11.56 16.25
C GLY A 389 15.95 -11.43 17.76
N VAL A 390 15.14 -12.08 18.60
CA VAL A 390 15.34 -12.17 20.05
C VAL A 390 16.66 -12.87 20.35
N PHE A 391 16.92 -14.03 19.75
CA PHE A 391 18.15 -14.81 19.95
C PHE A 391 19.40 -14.01 19.59
N ALA A 392 19.39 -13.36 18.43
CA ALA A 392 20.49 -12.52 17.97
C ALA A 392 20.75 -11.32 18.91
N ARG A 393 19.69 -10.69 19.43
CA ARG A 393 19.83 -9.52 20.34
C ARG A 393 20.25 -9.88 21.75
N LEU A 394 19.91 -11.09 22.20
CA LEU A 394 20.29 -11.60 23.52
C LEU A 394 21.61 -12.37 23.51
N GLY A 395 22.18 -12.65 22.34
CA GLY A 395 23.42 -13.43 22.19
C GLY A 395 23.23 -14.92 22.49
N ILE A 396 21.99 -15.42 22.44
CA ILE A 396 21.62 -16.80 22.73
C ILE A 396 21.33 -17.57 21.44
N ARG A 397 21.42 -18.90 21.48
CA ARG A 397 21.29 -19.77 20.30
C ARG A 397 20.07 -20.66 20.32
N SER A 398 19.41 -20.78 21.48
CA SER A 398 18.32 -21.72 21.66
C SER A 398 17.17 -21.15 22.49
N ARG A 399 16.00 -21.73 22.27
CA ARG A 399 14.82 -21.49 23.08
C ARG A 399 15.02 -21.93 24.53
N ILE A 400 15.84 -22.95 24.76
CA ILE A 400 16.19 -23.43 26.11
C ILE A 400 17.02 -22.37 26.84
N GLU A 401 17.99 -21.74 26.16
CA GLU A 401 18.72 -20.61 26.72
C GLU A 401 17.80 -19.42 27.02
N LEU A 402 16.78 -19.16 26.18
CA LEU A 402 15.78 -18.13 26.45
C LEU A 402 14.98 -18.41 27.72
N VAL A 403 14.54 -19.66 27.92
CA VAL A 403 13.84 -20.10 29.14
C VAL A 403 14.73 -19.91 30.37
N ARG A 404 16.02 -20.30 30.28
CA ARG A 404 16.95 -20.15 31.41
C ARG A 404 17.18 -18.69 31.79
N LEU A 405 17.36 -17.83 30.79
CA LEU A 405 17.58 -16.40 30.96
C LEU A 405 16.38 -15.71 31.64
N LEU A 406 15.15 -16.12 31.30
CA LEU A 406 13.93 -15.56 31.89
C LEU A 406 13.58 -16.20 33.24
N GLY A 407 13.87 -17.49 33.43
CA GLY A 407 13.64 -18.21 34.69
C GLY A 407 14.59 -17.82 35.83
N GLU A 408 15.80 -17.36 35.52
CA GLU A 408 16.73 -16.75 36.51
C GLU A 408 16.25 -15.37 37.01
N THR A 409 15.11 -14.88 36.53
CA THR A 409 14.62 -13.51 36.76
C THR A 409 13.29 -13.43 37.53
N ASP A 410 12.57 -14.54 37.65
CA ASP A 410 11.32 -14.65 38.42
C ASP A 410 11.55 -15.20 39.86
N VAL A 411 12.80 -15.12 40.38
CA VAL A 411 13.17 -15.47 41.77
C VAL A 411 13.64 -14.24 42.54
#